data_AF-A0A439T6B3-F1
#
_entry.id   AF-A0A439T6B3-F1
#
_cell.length_a   1.000
_cell.length_b   1.000
_cell.length_c   1.000
_cell.angle_alpha   90.00
_cell.angle_beta   90.00
_cell.angle_gamma   90.00
#
_symmetry.space_group_name_H-M   'P 1'
#
loop_
_entity.id
_entity.type
_entity.pdbx_description
1 polymer ?
#
loop_
_entity_poly.entity_id
_entity_poly.type
_entity_poly.pdbx_seq_one_letter_code
_entity_poly.pdbx_strand_id
1 'polypeptide(L)'
;MSGKHPCDVHLVAGQCGIRILKPELHGANAGRGKVCFCPKTLKRIGQAYGADHLRLVLRLIVESKGNAAELQMDTITAVSAVVLSGLVGIHAGLFDDIDLGQVRTWAQFVKPGCTTAEAMATALLWLLASPERVVPKLSAEEAAAEQKRAEIARKGRENARRRRMARYVGDDRGKAA
;
A
#
# COMPACT_ATOMS: atom_id res chain seq x y z
N MET A 1 16.36 12.46 -3.59
CA MET A 1 16.43 13.37 -2.43
C MET A 1 15.73 14.67 -2.83
N SER A 2 14.45 14.83 -2.49
CA SER A 2 13.70 16.06 -2.81
C SER A 2 13.76 17.00 -1.61
N GLY A 3 14.08 18.28 -1.85
CA GLY A 3 14.06 19.32 -0.83
C GLY A 3 12.65 19.49 -0.24
N LYS A 4 12.56 19.98 1.00
CA LYS A 4 11.25 20.24 1.63
C LYS A 4 10.50 21.29 0.81
N HIS A 5 9.34 20.91 0.27
CA HIS A 5 8.48 21.85 -0.45
C HIS A 5 7.86 22.84 0.54
N PRO A 6 7.86 24.16 0.23
CA PRO A 6 7.05 25.09 0.99
C PRO A 6 5.58 24.73 0.80
N CYS A 7 4.86 24.46 1.90
CA CYS A 7 3.45 24.06 1.85
C CYS A 7 2.70 24.69 3.04
N ASP A 8 1.79 25.62 2.72
CA ASP A 8 0.80 26.12 3.66
C ASP A 8 -0.41 25.17 3.68
N VAL A 9 -0.43 24.31 4.67
CA VAL A 9 -1.49 23.30 4.82
C VAL A 9 -2.86 23.89 5.15
N HIS A 10 -2.91 25.08 5.76
CA HIS A 10 -4.17 25.74 6.08
C HIS A 10 -4.78 26.34 4.83
N LEU A 11 -3.96 26.96 3.98
CA LEU A 11 -4.39 27.45 2.67
C LEU A 11 -4.90 26.30 1.80
N VAL A 12 -4.12 25.21 1.67
CA VAL A 12 -4.50 24.04 0.86
C VAL A 12 -5.77 23.36 1.38
N ALA A 13 -5.88 23.16 2.70
CA ALA A 13 -7.10 22.61 3.29
C ALA A 13 -8.31 23.53 3.05
N GLY A 14 -8.15 24.84 3.20
CA GLY A 14 -9.20 25.83 2.94
C GLY A 14 -9.70 25.79 1.49
N GLN A 15 -8.81 25.63 0.51
CA GLN A 15 -9.17 25.45 -0.90
C GLN A 15 -10.00 24.18 -1.15
N CYS A 16 -9.86 23.16 -0.30
CA CYS A 16 -10.65 21.94 -0.35
C CYS A 16 -11.93 22.02 0.52
N GLY A 17 -12.23 23.19 1.12
CA GLY A 17 -13.34 23.37 2.06
C GLY A 17 -13.15 22.66 3.40
N ILE A 18 -11.91 22.31 3.77
CA ILE A 18 -11.57 21.56 4.99
C ILE A 18 -11.16 22.53 6.09
N ARG A 19 -11.73 22.32 7.27
CA ARG A 19 -11.33 23.02 8.50
C ARG A 19 -10.33 22.19 9.28
N ILE A 20 -9.15 22.74 9.54
CA ILE A 20 -8.17 22.14 10.44
C ILE A 20 -8.49 22.60 11.87
N LEU A 21 -8.78 21.65 12.76
CA LEU A 21 -9.02 21.90 14.18
C LEU A 21 -7.92 21.31 15.06
N LYS A 22 -7.87 21.77 16.31
CA LYS A 22 -6.96 21.21 17.33
C LYS A 22 -7.36 19.76 17.66
N PRO A 23 -6.39 18.85 17.91
CA PRO A 23 -6.67 17.46 18.27
C PRO A 23 -7.61 17.28 19.47
N GLU A 24 -7.56 18.19 20.45
CA GLU A 24 -8.44 18.17 21.64
C GLU A 24 -9.93 18.28 21.28
N LEU A 25 -10.25 18.88 20.13
CA LEU A 25 -11.63 19.06 19.66
C LEU A 25 -12.15 17.83 18.89
N HIS A 26 -11.37 16.76 18.77
CA HIS A 26 -11.71 15.57 18.00
C HIS A 26 -12.99 14.91 18.52
N GLY A 27 -13.11 14.67 19.83
CA GLY A 27 -14.28 14.01 20.40
C GLY A 27 -15.60 14.73 20.08
N ALA A 28 -15.67 16.04 20.31
CA ALA A 28 -16.88 16.84 20.07
C ALA A 28 -17.23 17.02 18.59
N ASN A 29 -16.32 16.70 17.67
CA ASN A 29 -16.48 16.90 16.23
C ASN A 29 -16.19 15.61 15.44
N ALA A 30 -16.17 14.45 16.11
CA ALA A 30 -15.90 13.17 15.50
C ALA A 30 -16.98 12.87 14.45
N GLY A 31 -16.58 12.35 13.29
CA GLY A 31 -17.49 12.05 12.18
C GLY A 31 -18.02 13.28 11.42
N ARG A 32 -17.65 14.51 11.80
CA ARG A 32 -18.05 15.69 11.04
C ARG A 32 -17.28 15.77 9.73
N GLY A 33 -18.03 15.81 8.62
CA GLY A 33 -17.45 15.99 7.29
C GLY A 33 -16.62 17.26 7.16
N LYS A 34 -15.54 17.19 6.37
CA LYS A 34 -14.63 18.31 6.06
C LYS A 34 -13.95 18.94 7.29
N VAL A 35 -13.74 18.14 8.34
CA VAL A 35 -12.97 18.54 9.52
C VAL A 35 -11.77 17.61 9.68
N CYS A 36 -10.57 18.19 9.80
CA CYS A 36 -9.33 17.46 9.95
C CYS A 36 -8.64 17.83 11.27
N PHE A 37 -8.17 16.81 11.99
CA PHE A 37 -7.46 16.97 13.28
C PHE A 37 -5.98 16.58 13.20
N CYS A 38 -5.46 16.31 12.00
CA CYS A 38 -4.09 15.83 11.80
C CYS A 38 -3.20 16.81 11.00
N PRO A 39 -3.02 18.07 11.45
CA PRO A 39 -2.22 19.06 10.73
C PRO A 39 -0.75 18.63 10.53
N LYS A 40 -0.20 17.85 11.46
CA LYS A 40 1.16 17.28 11.33
C LYS A 40 1.28 16.35 10.12
N THR A 41 0.25 15.54 9.86
CA THR A 41 0.19 14.62 8.71
C THR A 41 0.12 15.40 7.42
N LEU A 42 -0.76 16.41 7.35
CA LEU A 42 -0.86 17.30 6.19
C LEU A 42 0.48 17.98 5.91
N LYS A 43 1.14 18.49 6.95
CA LYS A 43 2.44 19.17 6.83
C LYS A 43 3.52 18.22 6.31
N ARG A 44 3.57 17.00 6.83
CA ARG A 44 4.52 15.97 6.37
C ARG A 44 4.32 15.64 4.90
N ILE A 45 3.08 15.39 4.47
CA ILE A 45 2.76 15.04 3.07
C ILE A 45 3.03 16.24 2.16
N GLY A 46 2.57 17.42 2.52
CA GLY A 46 2.78 18.64 1.74
C GLY A 46 4.25 19.03 1.59
N GLN A 47 5.07 18.84 2.64
CA GLN A 47 6.51 19.07 2.56
C GLN A 47 7.25 18.01 1.73
N ALA A 48 6.75 16.77 1.71
CA ALA A 48 7.37 15.67 0.97
C ALA A 48 7.04 15.70 -0.53
N TYR A 49 5.81 16.08 -0.89
CA TYR A 49 5.28 15.91 -2.25
C TYR A 49 4.68 17.20 -2.86
N GLY A 50 4.64 18.30 -2.11
CA GLY A 50 4.14 19.59 -2.58
C GLY A 50 2.65 19.84 -2.30
N ALA A 51 2.25 21.10 -2.49
CA ALA A 51 0.89 21.57 -2.20
C ALA A 51 -0.16 20.96 -3.14
N ASP A 52 0.18 20.76 -4.41
CA ASP A 52 -0.78 20.22 -5.40
C ASP A 52 -1.07 18.74 -5.17
N HIS A 53 -0.05 17.96 -4.77
CA HIS A 53 -0.23 16.58 -4.34
C HIS A 53 -1.16 16.50 -3.12
N LEU A 54 -0.90 17.33 -2.10
CA LEU A 54 -1.75 17.38 -0.91
C LEU A 54 -3.18 17.77 -1.26
N ARG A 55 -3.36 18.78 -2.14
CA ARG A 55 -4.68 19.22 -2.60
C ARG A 55 -5.43 18.09 -3.30
N LEU A 56 -4.77 17.37 -4.20
CA LEU A 56 -5.36 16.23 -4.91
C LEU A 56 -5.81 15.15 -3.93
N VAL A 57 -4.96 14.74 -2.99
CA VAL A 57 -5.29 13.74 -1.95
C VAL A 57 -6.51 14.16 -1.14
N LEU A 58 -6.55 15.42 -0.68
CA LEU A 58 -7.66 15.93 0.11
C LEU A 58 -8.97 15.96 -0.70
N ARG A 59 -8.92 16.42 -1.95
CA ARG A 59 -10.09 16.46 -2.85
C ARG A 59 -10.63 15.06 -3.13
N LEU A 60 -9.78 14.07 -3.41
CA LEU A 60 -10.19 12.68 -3.64
C LEU A 60 -10.99 12.11 -2.45
N ILE A 61 -10.65 12.50 -1.22
CA ILE A 61 -11.39 12.09 -0.01
C ILE A 61 -12.69 12.88 0.14
N VAL A 62 -12.65 14.22 0.12
CA VAL A 62 -13.82 15.03 0.49
C VAL A 62 -14.85 15.22 -0.61
N GLU A 63 -14.47 14.98 -1.86
CA GLU A 63 -15.38 15.06 -3.02
C GLU A 63 -15.98 13.69 -3.37
N SER A 64 -15.48 12.58 -2.79
CA SER A 64 -16.09 11.26 -2.99
C SER A 64 -17.30 11.04 -2.09
N LYS A 65 -18.26 10.26 -2.59
CA LYS A 65 -19.54 9.99 -1.89
C LYS A 65 -19.30 9.31 -0.54
N GLY A 66 -19.87 9.88 0.53
CA GLY A 66 -19.82 9.31 1.88
C GLY A 66 -18.48 9.49 2.64
N ASN A 67 -17.40 9.91 1.98
CA ASN A 67 -16.06 9.91 2.56
C ASN A 67 -15.62 11.25 3.16
N ALA A 68 -16.48 12.27 3.17
CA ALA A 68 -16.09 13.61 3.63
C ALA A 68 -15.59 13.68 5.09
N ALA A 69 -15.98 12.72 5.94
CA ALA A 69 -15.52 12.61 7.33
C ALA A 69 -14.20 11.82 7.48
N GLU A 70 -13.71 11.20 6.41
CA GLU A 70 -12.58 10.26 6.40
C GLU A 70 -11.22 10.97 6.34
N LEU A 71 -11.10 12.10 7.05
CA LEU A 71 -9.90 12.93 7.17
C LEU A 71 -9.02 12.52 8.36
N GLN A 72 -8.87 11.21 8.55
CA GLN A 72 -7.97 10.64 9.55
C GLN A 72 -6.56 10.46 8.97
N MET A 73 -5.56 10.42 9.85
CA MET A 73 -4.15 10.27 9.46
C MET A 73 -3.89 9.06 8.57
N ASP A 74 -4.48 7.91 8.92
CA ASP A 74 -4.30 6.65 8.18
C ASP A 74 -4.87 6.76 6.77
N THR A 75 -6.10 7.25 6.63
CA THR A 75 -6.77 7.44 5.35
C THR A 75 -6.00 8.40 4.44
N ILE A 76 -5.61 9.58 4.95
CA ILE A 76 -4.89 10.59 4.15
C ILE A 76 -3.53 10.04 3.69
N THR A 77 -2.83 9.32 4.56
CA THR A 77 -1.54 8.71 4.22
C THR A 77 -1.72 7.60 3.17
N ALA A 78 -2.75 6.76 3.32
CA ALA A 78 -3.04 5.68 2.39
C ALA A 78 -3.43 6.20 1.00
N VAL A 79 -4.33 7.18 0.92
CA VAL A 79 -4.71 7.82 -0.36
C VAL A 79 -3.50 8.50 -1.02
N SER A 80 -2.64 9.16 -0.24
CA SER A 80 -1.38 9.68 -0.75
C SER A 80 -0.49 8.59 -1.36
N ALA A 81 -0.39 7.42 -0.73
CA ALA A 81 0.37 6.30 -1.28
C ALA A 81 -0.24 5.74 -2.57
N VAL A 82 -1.58 5.65 -2.65
CA VAL A 82 -2.28 5.25 -3.89
C VAL A 82 -1.96 6.21 -5.03
N VAL A 83 -2.04 7.52 -4.80
CA VAL A 83 -1.71 8.53 -5.81
C VAL A 83 -0.25 8.42 -6.26
N LEU A 84 0.69 8.23 -5.31
CA LEU A 84 2.12 8.10 -5.62
C LEU A 84 2.48 6.80 -6.35
N SER A 85 1.66 5.76 -6.23
CA SER A 85 1.96 4.46 -6.85
C SER A 85 2.03 4.51 -8.37
N GLY A 86 1.29 5.42 -9.01
CA GLY A 86 1.11 5.45 -10.47
C GLY A 86 0.36 4.25 -11.04
N LEU A 87 -0.15 3.33 -10.20
CA LEU A 87 -0.83 2.10 -10.64
C LEU A 87 -2.31 2.31 -10.96
N VAL A 88 -2.91 3.39 -10.45
CA VAL A 88 -4.33 3.72 -10.55
C VAL A 88 -4.50 4.99 -11.37
N GLY A 89 -5.45 4.99 -12.31
CA GLY A 89 -5.82 6.20 -13.05
C GLY A 89 -6.57 7.16 -12.14
N ILE A 90 -6.01 8.35 -11.90
CA ILE A 90 -6.62 9.33 -11.00
C ILE A 90 -7.71 10.11 -11.73
N HIS A 91 -8.94 10.08 -11.22
CA HIS A 91 -10.07 10.83 -11.74
C HIS A 91 -11.03 11.25 -10.62
N ALA A 92 -11.95 12.16 -10.94
CA ALA A 92 -13.04 12.53 -10.04
C ALA A 92 -13.94 11.30 -9.80
N GLY A 93 -14.29 11.03 -8.55
CA GLY A 93 -15.10 9.86 -8.18
C GLY A 93 -14.33 8.55 -8.02
N LEU A 94 -12.99 8.56 -7.99
CA LEU A 94 -12.17 7.35 -7.80
C LEU A 94 -12.59 6.49 -6.60
N PHE A 95 -13.12 7.12 -5.55
CA PHE A 95 -13.57 6.47 -4.32
C PHE A 95 -15.10 6.52 -4.12
N ASP A 96 -15.89 6.80 -5.16
CA ASP A 96 -17.35 6.92 -5.02
C ASP A 96 -18.04 5.60 -4.63
N ASP A 97 -17.47 4.48 -5.05
CA ASP A 97 -17.97 3.13 -4.75
C ASP A 97 -17.20 2.47 -3.59
N ILE A 98 -16.35 3.22 -2.89
CA ILE A 98 -15.51 2.72 -1.80
C ILE A 98 -15.77 3.51 -0.51
N ASP A 99 -16.21 2.82 0.53
CA ASP A 99 -16.27 3.36 1.89
C ASP A 99 -14.87 3.33 2.53
N LEU A 100 -14.20 4.48 2.55
CA LEU A 100 -12.85 4.61 3.13
C LEU A 100 -12.83 4.33 4.64
N GLY A 101 -13.95 4.56 5.35
CA GLY A 101 -14.09 4.27 6.77
C GLY A 101 -14.14 2.76 7.04
N GLN A 102 -14.86 2.03 6.19
CA GLN A 102 -14.89 0.57 6.24
C GLN A 102 -13.51 -0.02 5.93
N VAL A 103 -12.84 0.45 4.88
CA VAL A 103 -11.48 -0.02 4.54
C VAL A 103 -10.50 0.30 5.66
N ARG A 104 -10.57 1.49 6.28
CA ARG A 104 -9.73 1.81 7.45
C ARG A 104 -10.01 0.88 8.61
N THR A 105 -11.27 0.63 8.93
CA THR A 105 -11.66 -0.28 10.02
C THR A 105 -11.10 -1.68 9.78
N TRP A 106 -11.27 -2.21 8.57
CA TRP A 106 -10.67 -3.49 8.15
C TRP A 106 -9.14 -3.47 8.31
N ALA A 107 -8.46 -2.43 7.83
CA ALA A 107 -7.02 -2.28 7.91
C ALA A 107 -6.50 -2.24 9.35
N GLN A 108 -7.29 -1.76 10.32
CA GLN A 108 -6.91 -1.80 11.74
C GLN A 108 -6.87 -3.23 12.29
N PHE A 109 -7.68 -4.14 11.76
CA PHE A 109 -7.74 -5.55 12.19
C PHE A 109 -6.70 -6.43 11.51
N VAL A 110 -6.36 -6.16 10.25
CA VAL A 110 -5.58 -7.09 9.39
C VAL A 110 -4.11 -6.71 9.21
N LYS A 111 -3.53 -5.92 10.11
CA LYS A 111 -2.18 -5.33 9.97
C LYS A 111 -1.06 -5.98 10.81
N PRO A 112 -0.81 -7.31 10.75
CA PRO A 112 0.33 -7.87 11.46
C PRO A 112 1.63 -7.39 10.79
N GLY A 113 2.42 -6.57 11.51
CA GLY A 113 3.73 -6.14 11.07
C GLY A 113 3.76 -4.90 10.15
N CYS A 114 2.65 -4.20 9.95
CA CYS A 114 2.60 -2.94 9.22
C CYS A 114 1.69 -1.90 9.89
N THR A 115 1.73 -0.66 9.41
CA THR A 115 0.84 0.42 9.84
C THR A 115 -0.54 0.28 9.22
N THR A 116 -1.57 0.87 9.86
CA THR A 116 -2.93 0.90 9.29
C THR A 116 -2.92 1.55 7.90
N ALA A 117 -2.15 2.62 7.71
CA ALA A 117 -2.03 3.31 6.43
C ALA A 117 -1.47 2.41 5.33
N GLU A 118 -0.46 1.58 5.63
CA GLU A 118 0.13 0.63 4.67
C GLU A 118 -0.85 -0.49 4.29
N ALA A 119 -1.53 -1.08 5.29
CA ALA A 119 -2.56 -2.08 5.06
C ALA A 119 -3.73 -1.52 4.22
N MET A 120 -4.18 -0.31 4.55
CA MET A 120 -5.23 0.39 3.81
C MET A 120 -4.79 0.72 2.37
N ALA A 121 -3.59 1.25 2.17
CA ALA A 121 -3.06 1.54 0.83
C ALA A 121 -3.00 0.28 -0.03
N THR A 122 -2.56 -0.84 0.56
CA THR A 122 -2.51 -2.14 -0.12
C THR A 122 -3.90 -2.60 -0.55
N ALA A 123 -4.89 -2.52 0.34
CA ALA A 123 -6.26 -2.88 0.00
C ALA A 123 -6.84 -1.98 -1.10
N LEU A 124 -6.63 -0.65 -1.01
CA LEU A 124 -7.09 0.28 -2.03
C LEU A 124 -6.44 0.00 -3.40
N LEU A 125 -5.14 -0.32 -3.44
CA LEU A 125 -4.47 -0.70 -4.68
C LEU A 125 -5.06 -1.98 -5.27
N TRP A 126 -5.37 -2.99 -4.44
CA TRP A 126 -6.04 -4.21 -4.90
C TRP A 126 -7.46 -3.97 -5.42
N LEU A 127 -8.20 -3.03 -4.82
CA LEU A 127 -9.55 -2.69 -5.26
C LEU A 127 -9.58 -1.86 -6.55
N LEU A 128 -8.57 -1.01 -6.76
CA LEU A 128 -8.58 0.01 -7.80
C LEU A 128 -7.68 -0.30 -9.00
N ALA A 129 -6.58 -1.03 -8.81
CA ALA A 129 -5.69 -1.39 -9.89
C ALA A 129 -6.03 -2.79 -10.43
N SER A 130 -5.91 -2.95 -11.74
CA SER A 130 -6.04 -4.28 -12.36
C SER A 130 -4.98 -5.23 -11.78
N PRO A 131 -5.32 -6.51 -11.52
CA PRO A 131 -4.37 -7.48 -10.97
C PRO A 131 -3.05 -7.57 -11.75
N GLU A 132 -3.12 -7.42 -13.08
CA GLU A 132 -1.96 -7.37 -14.00
C GLU A 132 -0.99 -6.22 -13.70
N ARG A 133 -1.46 -5.11 -13.13
CA ARG A 133 -0.62 -3.94 -12.76
C ARG A 133 -0.01 -4.09 -11.38
N VAL A 134 -0.73 -4.73 -10.45
CA VAL A 134 -0.28 -4.95 -9.07
C VAL A 134 0.69 -6.12 -9.00
N VAL A 135 0.41 -7.18 -9.75
CA VAL A 135 1.21 -8.39 -9.87
C VAL A 135 1.47 -8.64 -11.36
N PRO A 136 2.46 -7.96 -11.96
CA PRO A 136 2.79 -8.18 -13.35
C PRO A 136 3.16 -9.65 -13.58
N LYS A 137 2.52 -10.26 -14.57
CA LYS A 137 2.88 -11.61 -15.01
C LYS A 137 4.30 -11.57 -15.56
N LEU A 138 5.10 -12.60 -15.23
CA LEU A 138 6.37 -12.84 -15.91
C LEU A 138 6.12 -12.89 -17.42
N SER A 139 7.01 -12.29 -18.20
CA SER A 139 6.97 -12.47 -19.65
C SER A 139 7.09 -13.96 -20.00
N ALA A 140 6.61 -14.37 -21.18
CA ALA A 140 6.71 -15.76 -21.62
C ALA A 140 8.16 -16.28 -21.59
N GLU A 141 9.12 -15.41 -21.88
CA GLU A 141 10.55 -15.69 -21.84
C GLU A 141 11.06 -15.87 -20.40
N GLU A 142 10.69 -14.98 -19.48
CA GLU A 142 11.06 -15.08 -18.07
C GLU A 142 10.40 -16.30 -17.39
N ALA A 143 9.15 -16.59 -17.73
CA ALA A 143 8.43 -17.77 -17.24
C ALA A 143 9.10 -19.07 -17.71
N ALA A 144 9.53 -19.13 -18.98
CA ALA A 144 10.28 -20.27 -19.51
C ALA A 144 11.66 -20.41 -18.84
N ALA A 145 12.35 -19.29 -18.58
CA ALA A 145 13.62 -19.29 -17.86
C ALA A 145 13.46 -19.77 -16.40
N GLU A 146 12.41 -19.33 -15.69
CA GLU A 146 12.05 -19.77 -14.35
C GLU A 146 11.78 -21.29 -14.32
N GLN A 147 10.99 -21.79 -15.27
CA GLN A 147 10.69 -23.23 -15.40
C GLN A 147 11.97 -24.04 -15.62
N LYS A 148 12.86 -23.57 -16.50
CA LYS A 148 14.14 -24.23 -16.76
C LYS A 148 15.05 -24.24 -15.51
N ARG A 149 15.11 -23.13 -14.77
CA ARG A 149 15.82 -23.06 -13.48
C ARG A 149 15.26 -24.03 -12.45
N ALA A 150 13.92 -24.10 -12.33
CA ALA A 150 13.23 -25.02 -11.44
C ALA A 150 13.50 -26.50 -11.79
N GLU A 151 13.52 -26.83 -13.09
CA GLU A 151 13.82 -28.18 -13.57
C GLU A 151 15.27 -28.59 -13.27
N ILE A 152 16.24 -27.69 -13.52
CA ILE A 152 17.65 -27.92 -13.18
C ILE A 152 17.79 -28.15 -11.67
N ALA A 153 17.15 -27.32 -10.85
CA ALA A 153 17.17 -27.47 -9.40
C ALA A 153 16.56 -28.81 -8.95
N ARG A 154 15.47 -29.26 -9.59
CA ARG A 154 14.85 -30.57 -9.33
C ARG A 154 15.81 -31.73 -9.65
N LYS A 155 16.40 -31.73 -10.84
CA LYS A 155 17.38 -32.76 -11.26
C LYS A 155 18.61 -32.76 -10.34
N GLY A 156 19.07 -31.60 -9.90
CA GLY A 156 20.15 -31.45 -8.92
C GLY A 156 19.82 -32.14 -7.59
N ARG A 157 18.61 -31.93 -7.06
CA ARG A 157 18.13 -32.59 -5.83
C ARG A 157 18.05 -34.11 -5.97
N GLU A 158 17.54 -34.62 -7.09
CA GLU A 158 17.47 -36.06 -7.34
C GLU A 158 18.87 -36.70 -7.45
N ASN A 159 19.79 -36.06 -8.16
CA ASN A 159 21.16 -36.54 -8.29
C ASN A 159 21.89 -36.52 -6.94
N ALA A 160 21.70 -35.48 -6.12
CA ALA A 160 22.25 -35.44 -4.77
C ALA A 160 21.67 -36.56 -3.88
N ARG A 161 20.36 -36.84 -3.98
CA ARG A 161 19.72 -37.96 -3.27
C ARG A 161 20.29 -39.31 -3.71
N ARG A 162 20.47 -39.54 -5.02
CA ARG A 162 21.10 -40.76 -5.56
C ARG A 162 22.53 -40.93 -5.06
N ARG A 163 23.34 -39.86 -5.05
CA ARG A 163 24.71 -39.89 -4.53
C ARG A 163 24.76 -40.23 -3.04
N ARG A 164 23.84 -39.72 -2.22
CA ARG A 164 23.74 -40.05 -0.80
C ARG A 164 23.40 -41.53 -0.57
N MET A 165 22.41 -42.05 -1.31
CA MET A 165 22.02 -43.47 -1.25
C MET A 165 23.17 -44.39 -1.69
N ALA A 166 23.88 -44.04 -2.77
CA ALA A 166 25.01 -44.82 -3.27
C ALA A 166 26.19 -44.85 -2.28
N ARG A 167 26.47 -43.76 -1.55
CA ARG A 167 27.46 -43.75 -0.47
C ARG A 167 27.06 -44.67 0.68
N TYR A 168 25.79 -44.68 1.07
CA TYR A 168 25.28 -45.54 2.15
C TYR A 168 25.43 -47.03 1.81
N VAL A 169 25.06 -47.42 0.57
CA VAL A 169 25.19 -48.81 0.07
C VAL A 169 26.65 -49.23 -0.19
N GLY A 170 27.53 -48.27 -0.50
CA GLY A 170 28.96 -48.53 -0.65
C GLY A 170 29.67 -48.76 0.69
N ASP A 171 29.25 -48.06 1.74
CA ASP A 171 29.80 -48.19 3.09
C ASP A 171 29.40 -49.52 3.76
N ASP A 172 28.19 -50.04 3.49
CA ASP A 172 27.76 -51.38 3.95
C ASP A 172 28.53 -52.53 3.29
N ARG A 173 29.02 -52.34 2.05
CA ARG A 173 29.87 -53.34 1.38
C ARG A 173 31.33 -53.34 1.86
N GLY A 174 31.77 -52.27 2.53
CA GLY A 174 33.10 -52.17 3.13
C GLY A 174 33.19 -52.75 4.55
N LYS A 175 32.06 -52.99 5.22
CA LYS A 175 32.00 -53.55 6.59
C LYS A 175 31.75 -55.06 6.65
N ALA A 176 31.58 -55.71 5.51
CA ALA A 176 31.32 -57.16 5.40
C ALA A 176 32.54 -57.96 4.91
N ALA A 177 33.75 -57.41 5.00
CA ALA A 177 35.01 -58.07 4.64
C ALA A 177 35.91 -58.24 5.87
#